data_AF-A0A2W2BZ86-F1
#
_entry.id   AF-A0A2W2BZ86-F1
#
_cell.length_a   1.000
_cell.length_b   1.000
_cell.length_c   1.000
_cell.angle_alpha   90.00
_cell.angle_beta   90.00
_cell.angle_gamma   90.00
#
_symmetry.space_group_name_H-M   'P 1'
#
loop_
_entity.id
_entity.type
_entity.pdbx_description
1 polymer ?
#
loop_
_entity_poly.entity_id
_entity_poly.type
_entity_poly.pdbx_seq_one_letter_code
_entity_poly.pdbx_strand_id
1 'polypeptide(L)'
;MSGEHYVSDSILRMLGATNISTRDYPWNVDGELKTVGISSFKTKVLCQEHNSALSKADEAAKAFAMALAWAGLQIRTSVEFESASEVLSVDGDQLERWVLKTLVVHQLASVLKDNGKPVATLDRTQAVDLLFGQRPWPPGWGLYVSRTASDPLTKESVRAPWGGIQPLVRKDGELIGGLVWLGGVALALALFQPAPDETRGPFANAVYRPGAVAFRTRGFDKGAVLLWSDSAHHEQVIMSVTFKKIGEP
;
A
#
# COMPACT_ATOMS: atom_id res chain seq x y z
N MET A 1 1.56 18.65 18.45
CA MET A 1 1.58 17.37 17.68
C MET A 1 0.15 17.04 17.29
N SER A 2 -0.10 16.65 16.03
CA SER A 2 -1.41 16.17 15.59
C SER A 2 -1.53 14.67 15.87
N GLY A 3 -2.76 14.16 16.00
CA GLY A 3 -3.01 12.72 16.07
C GLY A 3 -3.04 12.16 14.66
N GLU A 4 -1.88 11.72 14.16
CA GLU A 4 -1.77 11.12 12.84
C GLU A 4 -2.22 9.66 12.88
N HIS A 5 -3.04 9.22 11.93
CA HIS A 5 -3.45 7.82 11.91
C HIS A 5 -2.30 6.94 11.43
N TYR A 6 -2.22 5.71 11.93
CA TYR A 6 -1.25 4.74 11.42
C TYR A 6 -1.45 4.45 9.93
N VAL A 7 -2.71 4.50 9.49
CA VAL A 7 -3.17 4.37 8.11
C VAL A 7 -4.17 5.48 7.88
N SER A 8 -4.21 6.10 6.70
CA SER A 8 -5.11 7.23 6.41
C SER A 8 -6.55 6.96 6.86
N ASP A 9 -7.14 7.90 7.61
CA ASP A 9 -8.52 7.83 8.12
C ASP A 9 -9.54 7.52 7.01
N SER A 10 -9.31 8.08 5.82
CA SER A 10 -10.12 7.84 4.63
C SER A 10 -10.17 6.36 4.23
N ILE A 11 -9.03 5.66 4.25
CA ILE A 11 -8.92 4.23 3.93
C ILE A 11 -9.62 3.40 5.01
N LEU A 12 -9.46 3.76 6.28
CA LEU A 12 -10.10 3.06 7.39
C LEU A 12 -11.63 3.20 7.34
N ARG A 13 -12.13 4.40 6.99
CA ARG A 13 -13.58 4.64 6.84
C ARG A 13 -14.19 3.91 5.65
N MET A 14 -13.40 3.57 4.62
CA MET A 14 -13.88 2.74 3.51
C MET A 14 -14.28 1.33 3.94
N LEU A 15 -13.84 0.86 5.12
CA LEU A 15 -14.30 -0.39 5.72
C LEU A 15 -15.79 -0.37 6.09
N GLY A 16 -16.43 0.81 6.09
CA GLY A 16 -17.82 0.99 6.54
C GLY A 16 -18.01 0.74 8.05
N ALA A 17 -16.92 0.51 8.78
CA ALA A 17 -16.93 0.23 10.22
C ALA A 17 -16.44 1.46 11.00
N THR A 18 -16.89 1.60 12.25
CA THR A 18 -16.35 2.59 13.20
C THR A 18 -15.14 2.05 13.97
N ASN A 19 -14.93 0.73 13.91
CA ASN A 19 -13.87 0.00 14.58
C ASN A 19 -13.11 -0.88 13.60
N ILE A 20 -11.84 -1.15 13.92
CA ILE A 20 -10.98 -2.06 13.16
C ILE A 20 -10.37 -3.10 14.09
N SER A 21 -10.14 -4.31 13.56
CA SER A 21 -9.37 -5.33 14.25
C SER A 21 -7.89 -5.14 13.94
N THR A 22 -7.07 -5.08 14.98
CA THR A 22 -5.62 -4.85 14.89
C THR A 22 -4.88 -5.97 15.59
N ARG A 23 -3.68 -6.28 15.11
CA ARG A 23 -2.71 -7.16 15.77
C ARG A 23 -1.35 -6.47 15.76
N ASP A 24 -0.50 -6.78 16.74
CA ASP A 24 0.91 -6.34 16.77
C ASP A 24 1.11 -4.82 16.94
N TYR A 25 0.11 -4.11 17.49
CA TYR A 25 0.24 -2.72 17.93
C TYR A 25 0.60 -2.63 19.42
N PRO A 26 1.20 -1.52 19.90
CA PRO A 26 1.75 -1.41 21.25
C PRO A 26 0.76 -1.61 22.40
N TRP A 27 -0.54 -1.49 22.13
CA TRP A 27 -1.63 -1.66 23.10
C TRP A 27 -2.31 -3.05 23.02
N ASN A 28 -1.77 -3.96 22.20
CA ASN A 28 -2.19 -5.34 22.09
C ASN A 28 -1.18 -6.24 22.82
N VAL A 29 -1.66 -7.36 23.36
CA VAL A 29 -0.78 -8.48 23.69
C VAL A 29 -0.32 -9.09 22.36
N ASP A 30 0.95 -9.46 22.26
CA ASP A 30 1.53 -10.02 21.03
C ASP A 30 0.69 -11.20 20.51
N GLY A 31 0.29 -11.14 19.24
CA GLY A 31 -0.56 -12.15 18.60
C GLY A 31 -2.06 -12.01 18.81
N GLU A 32 -2.53 -11.21 19.79
CA GLU A 32 -3.97 -11.03 20.04
C GLU A 32 -4.61 -10.02 19.08
N LEU A 33 -5.82 -10.37 18.60
CA LEU A 33 -6.66 -9.45 17.85
C LEU A 33 -7.43 -8.55 18.81
N LYS A 34 -7.28 -7.24 18.65
CA LYS A 34 -8.02 -6.24 19.42
C LYS A 34 -8.82 -5.31 18.51
N THR A 35 -10.07 -5.12 18.86
CA THR A 35 -10.95 -4.14 18.22
C THR A 35 -10.71 -2.75 18.81
N VAL A 36 -10.38 -1.78 17.96
CA VAL A 36 -10.17 -0.37 18.35
C VAL A 36 -10.99 0.55 17.47
N GLY A 37 -11.45 1.67 18.03
CA GLY A 37 -12.11 2.71 17.25
C GLY A 37 -11.14 3.39 16.29
N ILE A 38 -11.59 3.69 15.08
CA ILE A 38 -10.77 4.39 14.06
C ILE A 38 -10.21 5.70 14.63
N SER A 39 -11.02 6.44 15.39
CA SER A 39 -10.61 7.71 16.01
C SER A 39 -9.45 7.57 17.01
N SER A 40 -9.28 6.38 17.60
CA SER A 40 -8.22 6.04 18.54
C SER A 40 -7.00 5.42 17.86
N PHE A 41 -7.10 5.06 16.57
CA PHE A 41 -6.02 4.43 15.81
C PHE A 41 -5.04 5.47 15.27
N LYS A 42 -4.41 6.19 16.20
CA LYS A 42 -3.53 7.34 15.95
C LYS A 42 -2.24 7.26 16.76
N THR A 43 -1.24 7.99 16.29
CA THR A 43 0.02 8.24 16.97
C THR A 43 0.41 9.72 16.84
N LYS A 44 1.26 10.19 17.75
CA LYS A 44 1.68 11.60 17.83
C LYS A 44 3.10 11.77 17.25
N VAL A 45 3.31 11.33 16.02
CA VAL A 45 4.64 11.39 15.37
C VAL A 45 4.81 12.56 14.42
N LEU A 46 3.72 13.20 13.96
CA LEU A 46 3.76 14.38 13.11
C LEU A 46 3.19 15.62 13.83
N CYS A 47 3.71 16.80 13.48
CA CYS A 47 3.05 18.06 13.81
C CYS A 47 1.91 18.33 12.81
N GLN A 48 1.02 19.25 13.16
CA GLN A 48 -0.14 19.57 12.31
C GLN A 48 0.28 20.03 10.91
N GLU A 49 1.31 20.86 10.82
CA GLU A 49 1.84 21.38 9.57
C GLU A 49 2.37 20.26 8.65
N HIS A 50 3.28 19.43 9.14
CA HIS A 50 3.80 18.28 8.39
C HIS A 50 2.69 17.30 8.00
N ASN A 51 1.70 17.11 8.88
CA ASN A 51 0.58 16.23 8.55
C ASN A 51 -0.29 16.79 7.42
N SER A 52 -0.61 18.07 7.49
CA SER A 52 -1.37 18.76 6.45
C SER A 52 -0.61 18.80 5.12
N ALA A 53 0.71 18.94 5.14
CA ALA A 53 1.53 18.92 3.93
C ALA A 53 1.53 17.55 3.21
N LEU A 54 1.22 16.46 3.91
CA LEU A 54 1.16 15.10 3.37
C LEU A 54 -0.27 14.64 2.99
N SER A 55 -1.28 15.53 3.05
CA SER A 55 -2.68 15.16 2.75
C SER A 55 -2.87 14.62 1.32
N LYS A 56 -2.12 15.13 0.35
CA LYS A 56 -2.15 14.64 -1.05
C LYS A 56 -1.74 13.18 -1.17
N ALA A 57 -0.82 12.72 -0.31
CA ALA A 57 -0.42 11.33 -0.26
C ALA A 57 -1.59 10.45 0.25
N ASP A 58 -2.31 10.90 1.27
CA ASP A 58 -3.52 10.21 1.77
C ASP A 58 -4.65 10.19 0.73
N GLU A 59 -4.81 11.26 -0.06
CA GLU A 59 -5.78 11.33 -1.15
C GLU A 59 -5.46 10.35 -2.27
N ALA A 60 -4.20 10.25 -2.69
CA ALA A 60 -3.75 9.29 -3.71
C ALA A 60 -3.98 7.84 -3.26
N ALA A 61 -3.66 7.51 -2.01
CA ALA A 61 -3.89 6.18 -1.47
C ALA A 61 -5.37 5.84 -1.34
N LYS A 62 -6.23 6.81 -0.96
CA LYS A 62 -7.68 6.65 -1.00
C LYS A 62 -8.16 6.37 -2.43
N ALA A 63 -7.72 7.15 -3.42
CA ALA A 63 -8.11 6.97 -4.81
C ALA A 63 -7.71 5.58 -5.33
N PHE A 64 -6.49 5.14 -5.01
CA PHE A 64 -6.00 3.80 -5.33
C PHE A 64 -6.86 2.70 -4.68
N ALA A 65 -7.12 2.80 -3.38
CA ALA A 65 -7.96 1.84 -2.66
C ALA A 65 -9.38 1.78 -3.25
N MET A 66 -9.96 2.93 -3.62
CA MET A 66 -11.28 2.99 -4.24
C MET A 66 -11.30 2.31 -5.60
N ALA A 67 -10.27 2.54 -6.42
CA ALA A 67 -10.13 1.92 -7.74
C ALA A 67 -10.10 0.40 -7.64
N LEU A 68 -9.31 -0.16 -6.71
CA LEU A 68 -9.21 -1.61 -6.51
C LEU A 68 -10.48 -2.20 -5.90
N ALA A 69 -11.11 -1.52 -4.93
CA ALA A 69 -12.37 -1.97 -4.34
C ALA A 69 -13.50 -2.01 -5.38
N TRP A 70 -13.58 -0.99 -6.23
CA TRP A 70 -14.58 -0.92 -7.29
C TRP A 70 -14.33 -1.97 -8.37
N ALA A 71 -13.08 -2.15 -8.81
CA ALA A 71 -12.70 -3.25 -9.70
C ALA A 71 -13.10 -4.60 -9.11
N GLY A 72 -12.78 -4.85 -7.84
CA GLY A 72 -13.14 -6.08 -7.15
C GLY A 72 -14.65 -6.31 -7.01
N LEU A 73 -15.44 -5.25 -6.82
CA LEU A 73 -16.89 -5.34 -6.79
C LEU A 73 -17.45 -5.71 -8.16
N GLN A 74 -17.03 -5.01 -9.22
CA GLN A 74 -17.48 -5.27 -10.58
C GLN A 74 -17.17 -6.69 -11.04
N ILE A 75 -15.96 -7.18 -10.75
CA ILE A 75 -15.60 -8.54 -11.16
C ILE A 75 -16.45 -9.58 -10.42
N ARG A 76 -16.79 -9.36 -9.14
CA ARG A 76 -17.60 -10.30 -8.36
C ARG A 76 -19.06 -10.35 -8.77
N THR A 77 -19.67 -9.19 -8.95
CA THR A 77 -21.13 -9.15 -9.11
C THR A 77 -21.56 -9.69 -10.46
N SER A 78 -20.62 -9.93 -11.40
CA SER A 78 -20.90 -10.41 -12.76
C SER A 78 -21.99 -9.59 -13.46
N VAL A 79 -22.26 -8.38 -12.96
CA VAL A 79 -23.24 -7.50 -13.58
C VAL A 79 -22.64 -7.17 -14.92
N GLU A 80 -23.40 -7.41 -15.97
CA GLU A 80 -23.11 -7.05 -17.35
C GLU A 80 -23.06 -5.53 -17.49
N PHE A 81 -22.16 -4.88 -16.76
CA PHE A 81 -21.74 -3.55 -17.14
C PHE A 81 -20.84 -3.71 -18.35
N GLU A 82 -21.22 -2.96 -19.37
CA GLU A 82 -20.70 -2.98 -20.73
C GLU A 82 -19.17 -3.13 -20.80
N SER A 83 -18.76 -3.76 -21.89
CA SER A 83 -17.44 -4.15 -22.38
C SER A 83 -16.37 -3.04 -22.45
N ALA A 84 -16.14 -2.28 -21.38
CA ALA A 84 -15.15 -1.22 -21.32
C ALA A 84 -14.16 -1.44 -20.17
N SER A 85 -12.87 -1.31 -20.45
CA SER A 85 -11.86 -1.16 -19.40
C SER A 85 -12.14 0.15 -18.65
N GLU A 86 -12.22 0.06 -17.32
CA GLU A 86 -12.45 1.23 -16.47
C GLU A 86 -11.33 1.28 -15.43
N VAL A 87 -10.50 2.31 -15.57
CA VAL A 87 -9.36 2.56 -14.69
C VAL A 87 -9.47 3.97 -14.15
N LEU A 88 -9.28 4.11 -12.84
CA LEU A 88 -9.26 5.42 -12.19
C LEU A 88 -7.83 5.96 -12.18
N SER A 89 -7.65 7.23 -12.53
CA SER A 89 -6.36 7.89 -12.44
C SER A 89 -5.97 8.16 -10.99
N VAL A 90 -4.73 7.84 -10.64
CA VAL A 90 -4.12 8.05 -9.32
C VAL A 90 -2.77 8.74 -9.53
N ASP A 91 -2.44 9.71 -8.68
CA ASP A 91 -1.11 10.31 -8.64
C ASP A 91 -0.10 9.29 -8.07
N GLY A 92 0.78 8.78 -8.94
CA GLY A 92 1.76 7.74 -8.62
C GLY A 92 2.85 8.25 -7.67
N ASP A 93 3.30 9.50 -7.84
CA ASP A 93 4.31 10.11 -6.97
C ASP A 93 3.76 10.27 -5.54
N GLN A 94 2.50 10.67 -5.40
CA GLN A 94 1.84 10.80 -4.10
C GLN A 94 1.53 9.44 -3.48
N LEU A 95 1.18 8.43 -4.28
CA LEU A 95 1.01 7.06 -3.79
C LEU A 95 2.33 6.49 -3.26
N GLU A 96 3.44 6.69 -3.97
CA GLU A 96 4.78 6.28 -3.54
C GLU A 96 5.18 6.95 -2.21
N ARG A 97 4.93 8.26 -2.08
CA ARG A 97 5.13 9.00 -0.82
C ARG A 97 4.21 8.50 0.30
N TRP A 98 2.99 8.09 0.00
CA TRP A 98 2.10 7.51 0.99
C TRP A 98 2.62 6.19 1.56
N VAL A 99 3.17 5.32 0.71
CA VAL A 99 3.77 4.06 1.18
C VAL A 99 4.96 4.35 2.09
N LEU A 100 5.82 5.31 1.71
CA LEU A 100 6.93 5.76 2.56
C LEU A 100 6.42 6.34 3.89
N LYS A 101 5.40 7.21 3.84
CA LYS A 101 4.80 7.84 5.03
C LYS A 101 4.32 6.77 6.00
N THR A 102 3.61 5.77 5.48
CA THR A 102 3.09 4.64 6.26
C THR A 102 4.21 3.90 6.97
N LEU A 103 5.31 3.58 6.27
CA LEU A 103 6.49 2.94 6.86
C LEU A 103 7.14 3.80 7.96
N VAL A 104 7.38 5.08 7.69
CA VAL A 104 8.00 6.02 8.64
C VAL A 104 7.14 6.19 9.90
N VAL A 105 5.83 6.38 9.75
CA VAL A 105 4.90 6.53 10.89
C VAL A 105 4.91 5.28 11.77
N HIS A 106 4.86 4.08 11.19
CA HIS A 106 4.90 2.84 11.96
C HIS A 106 6.26 2.60 12.61
N GLN A 107 7.36 2.99 11.96
CA GLN A 107 8.71 2.91 12.53
C GLN A 107 8.84 3.83 13.74
N LEU A 108 8.47 5.12 13.60
CA LEU A 108 8.56 6.11 14.67
C LEU A 108 7.67 5.77 15.86
N ALA A 109 6.54 5.11 15.62
CA ALA A 109 5.64 4.61 16.65
C ALA A 109 6.07 3.26 17.25
N SER A 110 7.23 2.71 16.85
CA SER A 110 7.76 1.40 17.30
C SER A 110 6.81 0.23 17.07
N VAL A 111 6.03 0.28 15.98
CA VAL A 111 5.07 -0.76 15.59
C VAL A 111 5.66 -1.72 14.58
N LEU A 112 6.56 -1.26 13.70
CA LEU A 112 7.26 -2.16 12.78
C LEU A 112 8.15 -3.11 13.58
N LYS A 113 7.93 -4.41 13.41
CA LYS A 113 8.75 -5.46 14.00
C LYS A 113 9.42 -6.29 12.90
N ASP A 114 10.69 -6.62 13.11
CA ASP A 114 11.41 -7.67 12.39
C ASP A 114 11.81 -8.76 13.39
N ASN A 115 11.47 -10.02 13.10
CA ASN A 115 11.71 -11.15 13.99
C ASN A 115 11.26 -10.89 15.45
N GLY A 116 10.11 -10.24 15.62
CA GLY A 116 9.52 -9.89 16.92
C GLY A 116 10.16 -8.68 17.63
N LYS A 117 11.21 -8.07 17.07
CA LYS A 117 11.88 -6.90 17.65
C LYS A 117 11.52 -5.62 16.88
N PRO A 118 11.31 -4.48 17.56
CA PRO A 118 11.08 -3.21 16.89
C PRO A 118 12.21 -2.85 15.93
N VAL A 119 11.86 -2.34 14.74
CA VAL A 119 12.84 -1.85 13.77
C VAL A 119 13.46 -0.55 14.28
N ALA A 120 14.75 -0.61 14.62
CA ALA A 120 15.40 0.43 15.43
C ALA A 120 15.82 1.66 14.62
N THR A 121 16.26 1.48 13.38
CA THR A 121 16.92 2.53 12.60
C THR A 121 16.28 2.74 11.23
N LEU A 122 16.42 3.96 10.74
CA LEU A 122 16.01 4.47 9.43
C LEU A 122 16.87 5.72 9.18
N ASP A 123 17.37 5.93 7.96
CA ASP A 123 17.91 7.24 7.57
C ASP A 123 16.78 8.27 7.54
N ARG A 124 16.60 8.97 8.67
CA ARG A 124 15.51 9.93 8.87
C ARG A 124 15.61 11.12 7.95
N THR A 125 16.81 11.63 7.73
CA THR A 125 17.02 12.80 6.88
C THR A 125 16.60 12.47 5.47
N GLN A 126 17.09 11.35 4.93
CA GLN A 126 16.74 10.92 3.59
C GLN A 126 15.24 10.59 3.45
N ALA A 127 14.65 9.90 4.41
CA ALA A 127 13.22 9.58 4.38
C ALA A 127 12.34 10.86 4.40
N VAL A 128 12.69 11.85 5.23
CA VAL A 128 11.97 13.13 5.28
C VAL A 128 12.14 13.91 3.98
N ASP A 129 13.35 14.01 3.44
CA ASP A 129 13.58 14.73 2.18
C ASP A 129 12.76 14.11 1.02
N LEU A 130 12.68 12.77 0.96
CA LEU A 130 11.87 12.06 -0.06
C LEU A 130 10.37 12.29 0.16
N LEU A 131 9.89 12.22 1.41
CA LEU A 131 8.49 12.44 1.76
C LEU A 131 7.98 13.81 1.32
N PHE A 132 8.79 14.85 1.54
CA PHE A 132 8.41 16.22 1.20
C PHE A 132 8.86 16.65 -0.20
N GLY A 133 9.46 15.74 -0.99
CA GLY A 133 9.93 16.03 -2.33
C GLY A 133 11.07 17.06 -2.37
N GLN A 134 11.83 17.19 -1.29
CA GLN A 134 13.00 18.08 -1.19
C GLN A 134 14.23 17.49 -1.89
N ARG A 135 14.18 16.18 -2.20
CA ARG A 135 15.16 15.50 -3.05
C ARG A 135 14.47 14.56 -4.03
N PRO A 136 15.08 14.30 -5.20
CA PRO A 136 14.62 13.24 -6.09
C PRO A 136 14.88 11.85 -5.48
N TRP A 137 14.08 10.88 -5.90
CA TRP A 137 14.32 9.47 -5.63
C TRP A 137 15.59 9.01 -6.35
N PRO A 138 16.54 8.34 -5.67
CA PRO A 138 17.67 7.71 -6.35
C PRO A 138 17.21 6.67 -7.39
N PRO A 139 18.02 6.38 -8.42
CA PRO A 139 17.68 5.36 -9.41
C PRO A 139 17.37 4.00 -8.77
N GLY A 140 16.25 3.39 -9.19
CA GLY A 140 15.78 2.10 -8.66
C GLY A 140 15.19 2.15 -7.25
N TRP A 141 15.10 3.34 -6.63
CA TRP A 141 14.35 3.51 -5.39
C TRP A 141 12.92 3.89 -5.70
N GLY A 142 12.00 3.45 -4.86
CA GLY A 142 10.60 3.80 -4.98
C GLY A 142 9.67 2.61 -4.96
N LEU A 143 8.51 2.79 -5.60
CA LEU A 143 7.41 1.83 -5.57
C LEU A 143 7.62 0.71 -6.59
N TYR A 144 7.34 -0.51 -6.15
CA TYR A 144 7.32 -1.74 -6.92
C TYR A 144 6.02 -2.48 -6.68
N VAL A 145 5.48 -3.10 -7.73
CA VAL A 145 4.30 -3.97 -7.63
C VAL A 145 4.58 -5.28 -8.33
N SER A 146 4.42 -6.39 -7.60
CA SER A 146 4.59 -7.75 -8.13
C SER A 146 3.58 -8.04 -9.24
N ARG A 147 4.04 -8.63 -10.35
CA ARG A 147 3.16 -9.17 -11.40
C ARG A 147 2.39 -10.41 -10.95
N THR A 148 2.94 -11.15 -9.99
CA THR A 148 2.27 -12.27 -9.33
C THR A 148 1.48 -11.74 -8.14
N ALA A 149 0.15 -11.77 -8.24
CA ALA A 149 -0.73 -11.48 -7.11
C ALA A 149 -0.39 -12.46 -5.97
N SER A 150 -0.14 -11.94 -4.77
CA SER A 150 0.14 -12.79 -3.60
C SER A 150 -1.09 -13.56 -3.10
N ASP A 151 -2.30 -13.18 -3.54
CA ASP A 151 -3.54 -13.95 -3.40
C ASP A 151 -4.60 -13.24 -4.29
N PRO A 152 -5.29 -13.90 -5.22
CA PRO A 152 -6.29 -13.26 -6.08
C PRO A 152 -7.45 -12.70 -5.23
N LEU A 153 -7.63 -11.36 -5.22
CA LEU A 153 -8.79 -10.62 -4.71
C LEU A 153 -9.83 -11.47 -3.93
N THR A 154 -9.52 -11.85 -2.68
CA THR A 154 -10.45 -12.65 -1.86
C THR A 154 -11.65 -11.80 -1.44
N LYS A 155 -12.76 -12.44 -1.03
CA LYS A 155 -13.96 -11.71 -0.54
C LYS A 155 -13.59 -10.71 0.55
N GLU A 156 -12.61 -11.04 1.39
CA GLU A 156 -12.08 -10.14 2.40
C GLU A 156 -11.31 -8.96 1.79
N SER A 157 -10.44 -9.15 0.79
CA SER A 157 -9.59 -8.07 0.26
C SER A 157 -10.37 -6.94 -0.43
N VAL A 158 -11.57 -7.24 -0.94
CA VAL A 158 -12.48 -6.23 -1.54
C VAL A 158 -13.25 -5.46 -0.47
N ARG A 159 -13.52 -6.09 0.69
CA ARG A 159 -14.26 -5.46 1.81
C ARG A 159 -13.33 -4.78 2.82
N ALA A 160 -12.08 -5.21 2.87
CA ALA A 160 -11.04 -4.71 3.76
C ALA A 160 -9.81 -4.29 2.94
N PRO A 161 -9.75 -3.04 2.44
CA PRO A 161 -8.64 -2.61 1.62
C PRO A 161 -7.31 -2.60 2.39
N TRP A 162 -7.30 -2.38 3.70
CA TRP A 162 -6.06 -2.46 4.49
C TRP A 162 -5.69 -3.91 4.81
N GLY A 163 -4.54 -4.36 4.30
CA GLY A 163 -4.04 -5.73 4.51
C GLY A 163 -2.86 -5.85 5.47
N GLY A 164 -2.26 -4.73 5.90
CA GLY A 164 -1.14 -4.71 6.83
C GLY A 164 0.15 -4.16 6.23
N ILE A 165 1.24 -4.31 6.99
CA ILE A 165 2.57 -3.78 6.68
C ILE A 165 3.64 -4.77 7.12
N GLN A 166 4.70 -4.92 6.32
CA GLN A 166 5.86 -5.75 6.63
C GLN A 166 7.14 -4.94 6.34
N PRO A 167 8.04 -4.74 7.32
CA PRO A 167 9.29 -4.03 7.07
C PRO A 167 10.28 -4.90 6.28
N LEU A 168 11.13 -4.25 5.48
CA LEU A 168 12.35 -4.85 4.93
C LEU A 168 13.54 -4.21 5.64
N VAL A 169 14.36 -5.06 6.26
CA VAL A 169 15.42 -4.63 7.16
C VAL A 169 16.75 -5.22 6.71
N ARG A 170 17.81 -4.41 6.72
CA ARG A 170 19.18 -4.89 6.52
C ARG A 170 19.65 -5.71 7.73
N LYS A 171 20.77 -6.44 7.55
CA LYS A 171 21.38 -7.23 8.63
C LYS A 171 21.77 -6.41 9.87
N ASP A 172 22.03 -5.12 9.70
CA ASP A 172 22.36 -4.17 10.77
C ASP A 172 21.12 -3.60 11.48
N GLY A 173 19.91 -3.96 11.06
CA GLY A 173 18.66 -3.49 11.66
C GLY A 173 18.08 -2.22 11.01
N GLU A 174 18.69 -1.70 9.94
CA GLU A 174 18.20 -0.53 9.21
C GLU A 174 16.98 -0.86 8.34
N LEU A 175 15.91 -0.07 8.48
CA LEU A 175 14.76 -0.11 7.59
C LEU A 175 15.15 0.38 6.18
N ILE A 176 15.08 -0.51 5.21
CA ILE A 176 15.41 -0.23 3.80
C ILE A 176 14.21 -0.33 2.86
N GLY A 177 13.01 -0.40 3.42
CA GLY A 177 11.79 -0.53 2.63
C GLY A 177 10.72 -1.30 3.37
N GLY A 178 9.72 -1.76 2.64
CA GLY A 178 8.65 -2.55 3.21
C GLY A 178 7.58 -2.88 2.20
N LEU A 179 6.68 -3.79 2.59
CA LEU A 179 5.46 -4.07 1.88
C LEU A 179 4.29 -3.43 2.63
N VAL A 180 3.40 -2.77 1.90
CA VAL A 180 2.14 -2.25 2.39
C VAL A 180 1.03 -2.87 1.56
N TRP A 181 0.10 -3.59 2.18
CA TRP A 181 -1.01 -4.21 1.48
C TRP A 181 -2.22 -3.27 1.44
N LEU A 182 -2.64 -2.93 0.21
CA LEU A 182 -3.78 -2.06 -0.04
C LEU A 182 -4.63 -2.62 -1.19
N GLY A 183 -5.93 -2.82 -0.94
CA GLY A 183 -6.90 -3.31 -1.93
C GLY A 183 -6.59 -4.71 -2.48
N GLY A 184 -5.93 -5.56 -1.70
CA GLY A 184 -5.45 -6.87 -2.16
C GLY A 184 -4.17 -6.83 -3.00
N VAL A 185 -3.53 -5.66 -3.11
CA VAL A 185 -2.25 -5.48 -3.80
C VAL A 185 -1.15 -5.23 -2.78
N ALA A 186 -0.02 -5.92 -2.93
CA ALA A 186 1.19 -5.64 -2.15
C ALA A 186 1.99 -4.52 -2.84
N LEU A 187 2.09 -3.37 -2.18
CA LEU A 187 2.91 -2.23 -2.60
C LEU A 187 4.27 -2.35 -1.92
N ALA A 188 5.30 -2.75 -2.67
CA ALA A 188 6.66 -2.86 -2.16
C ALA A 188 7.41 -1.54 -2.37
N LEU A 189 7.95 -0.95 -1.32
CA LEU A 189 8.81 0.23 -1.41
C LEU A 189 10.26 -0.17 -1.18
N ALA A 190 11.15 0.23 -2.08
CA ALA A 190 12.59 0.07 -1.94
C ALA A 190 13.27 1.41 -1.62
N LEU A 191 14.03 1.46 -0.51
CA LEU A 191 15.01 2.50 -0.19
C LEU A 191 16.43 2.01 -0.49
N PHE A 192 16.54 1.26 -1.58
CA PHE A 192 17.75 0.72 -2.17
C PHE A 192 17.43 0.37 -3.64
N GLN A 193 18.43 0.02 -4.43
CA GLN A 193 18.21 -0.50 -5.77
C GLN A 193 18.14 -2.04 -5.71
N PRO A 194 16.96 -2.66 -5.97
CA PRO A 194 16.85 -4.12 -6.05
C PRO A 194 17.75 -4.69 -7.14
N ALA A 195 18.21 -5.93 -6.95
CA ALA A 195 19.04 -6.60 -7.95
C ALA A 195 18.20 -6.92 -9.21
N PRO A 196 18.67 -6.62 -10.42
CA PRO A 196 17.90 -6.87 -11.65
C PRO A 196 17.53 -8.35 -11.87
N ASP A 197 18.31 -9.27 -11.32
CA ASP A 197 18.15 -10.72 -11.40
C ASP A 197 17.56 -11.34 -10.12
N GLU A 198 16.93 -10.53 -9.26
CA GLU A 198 16.28 -11.02 -8.05
C GLU A 198 15.10 -11.95 -8.42
N THR A 199 15.28 -13.24 -8.18
CA THR A 199 14.29 -14.28 -8.50
C THR A 199 13.38 -14.64 -7.33
N ARG A 200 13.64 -14.11 -6.14
CA ARG A 200 12.91 -14.39 -4.91
C ARG A 200 12.75 -13.13 -4.08
N GLY A 201 11.70 -13.08 -3.26
CA GLY A 201 11.43 -11.93 -2.41
C GLY A 201 10.44 -10.96 -3.05
N PRO A 202 10.19 -9.82 -2.39
CA PRO A 202 9.10 -8.91 -2.74
C PRO A 202 9.31 -8.15 -4.06
N PHE A 203 10.55 -8.08 -4.55
CA PHE A 203 10.90 -7.42 -5.80
C PHE A 203 11.03 -8.37 -6.99
N ALA A 204 10.95 -9.69 -6.75
CA ALA A 204 11.01 -10.68 -7.81
C ALA A 204 9.80 -10.54 -8.75
N ASN A 205 10.07 -10.38 -10.06
CA ASN A 205 9.05 -10.09 -11.08
C ASN A 205 8.17 -8.87 -10.76
N ALA A 206 8.68 -7.92 -9.98
CA ALA A 206 7.99 -6.67 -9.69
C ALA A 206 8.29 -5.62 -10.75
N VAL A 207 7.28 -4.80 -11.05
CA VAL A 207 7.41 -3.65 -11.93
C VAL A 207 7.73 -2.43 -11.09
N TYR A 208 8.84 -1.77 -11.41
CA TYR A 208 9.19 -0.46 -10.86
C TYR A 208 8.23 0.60 -11.38
N ARG A 209 7.64 1.39 -10.49
CA ARG A 209 6.72 2.50 -10.78
C ARG A 209 5.71 2.14 -11.88
N PRO A 210 4.80 1.18 -11.64
CA PRO A 210 3.95 0.69 -12.71
C PRO A 210 3.05 1.80 -13.26
N GLY A 211 2.76 1.79 -14.55
CA GLY A 211 1.85 2.76 -15.19
C GLY A 211 0.38 2.43 -14.94
N ALA A 212 0.08 1.19 -14.57
CA ALA A 212 -1.23 0.75 -14.14
C ALA A 212 -1.13 -0.46 -13.21
N VAL A 213 -2.11 -0.58 -12.31
CA VAL A 213 -2.35 -1.78 -11.51
C VAL A 213 -3.81 -2.17 -11.72
N ALA A 214 -4.04 -3.25 -12.45
CA ALA A 214 -5.37 -3.67 -12.84
C ALA A 214 -5.57 -5.17 -12.72
N PHE A 215 -6.85 -5.55 -12.63
CA PHE A 215 -7.30 -6.92 -12.64
C PHE A 215 -7.97 -7.21 -13.98
N ARG A 216 -7.58 -8.33 -14.60
CA ARG A 216 -8.15 -8.77 -15.86
C ARG A 216 -9.27 -9.78 -15.64
N THR A 217 -10.44 -9.50 -16.20
CA THR A 217 -11.58 -10.43 -16.26
C THR A 217 -12.20 -10.41 -17.65
N ARG A 218 -12.41 -11.58 -18.26
CA ARG A 218 -13.08 -11.73 -19.57
C ARG A 218 -12.58 -10.77 -20.67
N GLY A 219 -11.29 -10.44 -20.65
CA GLY A 219 -10.65 -9.55 -21.63
C GLY A 219 -10.67 -8.05 -21.29
N PHE A 220 -11.28 -7.64 -20.17
CA PHE A 220 -11.30 -6.25 -19.71
C PHE A 220 -10.44 -6.04 -18.48
N ASP A 221 -9.83 -4.87 -18.39
CA ASP A 221 -8.97 -4.47 -17.28
C ASP A 221 -9.68 -3.44 -16.40
N LYS A 222 -9.73 -3.71 -15.09
CA LYS A 222 -10.33 -2.83 -14.08
C LYS A 222 -9.33 -2.53 -12.97
N GLY A 223 -9.14 -1.28 -12.61
CA GLY A 223 -8.17 -0.91 -11.56
C GLY A 223 -7.76 0.56 -11.59
N ALA A 224 -6.46 0.82 -11.44
CA ALA A 224 -5.90 2.16 -11.38
C ALA A 224 -4.84 2.38 -12.47
N VAL A 225 -4.83 3.56 -13.08
CA VAL A 225 -3.70 4.09 -13.84
C VAL A 225 -2.91 5.01 -12.91
N LEU A 226 -1.59 4.81 -12.86
CA LEU A 226 -0.71 5.63 -12.03
C LEU A 226 -0.02 6.67 -12.91
N LEU A 227 -0.23 7.94 -12.58
CA LEU A 227 0.35 9.08 -13.27
C LEU A 227 1.64 9.48 -12.55
N TRP A 228 2.75 9.38 -13.25
CA TRP A 228 4.07 9.78 -12.77
C TRP A 228 4.47 11.11 -13.38
N SER A 229 5.14 11.97 -12.61
CA SER A 229 5.62 13.27 -13.08
C SER A 229 6.85 13.20 -13.99
N ASP A 230 7.53 12.04 -14.04
CA ASP A 230 8.63 11.80 -14.94
C ASP A 230 8.17 11.44 -16.37
N SER A 231 9.10 11.47 -17.32
CA SER A 231 8.83 11.12 -18.72
C SER A 231 9.16 9.66 -19.06
N ALA A 232 9.37 8.81 -18.06
CA ALA A 232 9.75 7.42 -18.29
C ALA A 232 8.56 6.59 -18.80
N HIS A 233 8.88 5.51 -19.51
CA HIS A 233 7.87 4.51 -19.84
C HIS A 233 7.61 3.63 -18.62
N HIS A 234 6.36 3.58 -18.18
CA HIS A 234 5.93 2.82 -17.02
C HIS A 234 5.15 1.58 -17.45
N GLU A 235 5.71 0.40 -17.23
CA GLU A 235 5.07 -0.87 -17.54
C GLU A 235 3.80 -1.10 -16.70
N GLN A 236 2.84 -1.84 -17.25
CA GLN A 236 1.59 -2.13 -16.54
C GLN A 236 1.67 -3.44 -15.76
N VAL A 237 1.03 -3.48 -14.60
CA VAL A 237 0.80 -4.70 -13.83
C VAL A 237 -0.65 -5.11 -13.99
N ILE A 238 -0.86 -6.21 -14.72
CA ILE A 238 -2.19 -6.78 -14.98
C ILE A 238 -2.26 -8.14 -14.33
N MET A 239 -3.08 -8.25 -13.29
CA MET A 239 -3.27 -9.46 -12.51
C MET A 239 -4.47 -10.25 -13.03
N SER A 240 -4.25 -11.50 -13.40
CA SER A 240 -5.35 -12.40 -13.75
C SER A 240 -6.08 -12.83 -12.48
N VAL A 241 -7.40 -12.69 -12.44
CA VAL A 241 -8.20 -13.11 -11.29
C VAL A 241 -9.09 -14.26 -11.68
N THR A 242 -8.92 -15.40 -11.02
CA THR A 242 -9.81 -16.55 -11.17
C THR A 242 -10.73 -16.61 -9.97
N PHE A 243 -11.99 -16.20 -10.13
CA PHE A 243 -13.00 -16.41 -9.09
C PHE A 243 -13.53 -17.83 -9.17
N LYS A 244 -13.49 -18.57 -8.06
CA LYS A 244 -14.40 -19.72 -7.90
C LYS A 244 -15.83 -19.18 -7.87
N LYS A 245 -16.70 -19.71 -8.74
CA LYS A 245 -18.14 -19.38 -8.72
C LYS A 245 -18.69 -19.64 -7.32
N ILE A 246 -19.59 -18.77 -6.87
CA ILE A 246 -20.37 -19.02 -5.66
C ILE A 246 -21.29 -20.20 -5.97
N GLY A 247 -21.03 -21.37 -5.36
CA GLY A 247 -21.92 -22.54 -5.43
C GLY A 247 -21.39 -23.77 -6.18
N GLU A 248 -20.14 -23.80 -6.62
CA GLU A 248 -19.50 -25.07 -6.98
C GLU A 248 -18.82 -25.66 -5.73
N PRO A 249 -19.00 -26.97 -5.45
CA PRO A 249 -18.39 -27.64 -4.29
C PRO A 249 -16.85 -27.55 -4.29
#